data_AF-A0A671R3P5-F1
#
_entry.id   AF-A0A671R3P5-F1
#
_cell.length_a   1.000
_cell.length_b   1.000
_cell.length_c   1.000
_cell.angle_alpha   90.00
_cell.angle_beta   90.00
_cell.angle_gamma   90.00
#
_symmetry.space_group_name_H-M   'P 1'
#
loop_
_entity.id
_entity.type
_entity.pdbx_description
1 polymer ?
#
loop_
_entity_poly.entity_id
_entity_poly.type
_entity_poly.pdbx_seq_one_letter_code
_entity_poly.pdbx_strand_id
1 'polypeptide(L)'
;MEDSEKKAPSVIDRYFTRWYKTDLKGKACEDHCILQHSNRICVITLAESHPILQNGRKIKNINYQISDGCSRLKNKVSGKSKRGGQFLTEFAPLCRITCTDEQEYTIFSCIRGRLLEVNEAILNKPDLLLEKPSTEGYIAVILPKFEESKSVTEGLLTRERYEEVLTKRNQQEEPC
;
A
#
# COMPACT_ATOMS: atom_id res chain seq x y z
N MET A 1 33.86 -8.57 18.85
CA MET A 1 32.82 -7.56 19.10
C MET A 1 32.64 -6.82 17.79
N GLU A 2 31.71 -7.28 16.95
CA GLU A 2 31.42 -6.63 15.68
C GLU A 2 30.55 -5.41 15.93
N ASP A 3 31.13 -4.24 15.67
CA ASP A 3 30.46 -2.95 15.67
C ASP A 3 29.41 -2.96 14.57
N SER A 4 28.15 -3.23 14.95
CA SER A 4 27.03 -3.20 14.03
C SER A 4 26.76 -1.74 13.68
N GLU A 5 27.19 -1.29 12.49
CA GLU A 5 26.91 0.04 11.94
C GLU A 5 25.43 0.39 12.12
N LYS A 6 25.11 1.17 13.16
CA LYS A 6 23.78 1.73 13.38
C LYS A 6 23.55 2.79 12.32
N LYS A 7 23.12 2.36 11.12
CA LYS A 7 22.59 3.24 10.08
C LYS A 7 21.62 4.23 10.72
N ALA A 8 21.86 5.52 10.52
CA ALA A 8 20.96 6.55 11.02
C ALA A 8 19.53 6.23 10.51
N PRO A 9 18.52 6.20 11.40
CA PRO A 9 17.18 5.82 11.01
C PRO A 9 16.68 6.76 9.93
N SER A 10 16.15 6.21 8.85
CA SER A 10 15.62 6.98 7.72
C SER A 10 14.42 7.83 8.18
N VAL A 11 14.04 8.85 7.40
CA VAL A 11 12.85 9.67 7.71
C VAL A 11 11.60 8.80 7.88
N ILE A 12 11.52 7.71 7.12
CA ILE A 12 10.43 6.73 7.22
C ILE A 12 10.48 6.05 8.58
N ASP A 13 11.63 5.51 8.98
CA ASP A 13 11.74 4.73 10.23
C ASP A 13 11.56 5.61 11.48
N ARG A 14 11.74 6.94 11.36
CA ARG A 14 11.50 7.89 12.46
C ARG A 14 10.02 8.21 12.67
N TYR A 15 9.25 8.33 11.59
CA TYR A 15 7.92 8.90 11.63
C TYR A 15 6.80 7.95 11.19
N PHE A 16 7.15 6.83 10.56
CA PHE A 16 6.20 5.87 10.02
C PHE A 16 6.42 4.47 10.62
N THR A 17 5.32 3.87 11.05
CA THR A 17 5.24 2.45 11.41
C THR A 17 4.77 1.66 10.20
N ARG A 18 5.50 0.59 9.83
CA ARG A 18 5.13 -0.26 8.70
C ARG A 18 4.22 -1.40 9.15
N TRP A 19 3.14 -1.55 8.42
CA TRP A 19 2.16 -2.61 8.58
C TRP A 19 1.96 -3.30 7.25
N TYR A 20 1.61 -4.58 7.29
CA TYR A 20 1.45 -5.40 6.09
C TYR A 20 0.08 -6.05 6.08
N LYS A 21 -0.51 -6.19 4.90
CA LYS A 21 -1.74 -6.96 4.71
C LYS A 21 -1.51 -7.97 3.59
N THR A 22 -1.65 -9.23 3.92
CA THR A 22 -1.45 -10.34 2.98
C THR A 22 -2.79 -10.93 2.54
N ASP A 23 -2.77 -11.58 1.38
CA ASP A 23 -3.84 -12.47 0.90
C ASP A 23 -5.24 -11.85 0.84
N LEU A 24 -5.33 -10.57 0.43
CA LEU A 24 -6.62 -9.88 0.30
C LEU A 24 -7.48 -10.58 -0.76
N LYS A 25 -8.70 -10.95 -0.35
CA LYS A 25 -9.67 -11.72 -1.16
C LYS A 25 -9.15 -13.06 -1.68
N GLY A 26 -8.25 -13.72 -0.95
CA GLY A 26 -7.76 -15.05 -1.31
C GLY A 26 -6.79 -15.06 -2.50
N LYS A 27 -6.25 -13.89 -2.86
CA LYS A 27 -5.21 -13.79 -3.88
C LYS A 27 -3.84 -13.88 -3.22
N ALA A 28 -3.17 -15.02 -3.43
CA ALA A 28 -1.85 -15.26 -2.89
C ALA A 28 -0.83 -14.21 -3.41
N CYS A 29 0.02 -13.74 -2.50
CA CYS A 29 1.16 -12.85 -2.77
C CYS A 29 0.82 -11.41 -3.24
N GLU A 30 -0.44 -11.02 -3.40
CA GLU A 30 -0.84 -9.61 -3.60
C GLU A 30 -0.75 -8.83 -2.26
N ASP A 31 0.44 -8.76 -1.69
CA ASP A 31 0.69 -8.20 -0.37
C ASP A 31 0.82 -6.67 -0.43
N HIS A 32 0.15 -6.01 0.50
CA HIS A 32 0.10 -4.55 0.59
C HIS A 32 0.88 -4.06 1.81
N CYS A 33 1.50 -2.89 1.68
CA CYS A 33 2.21 -2.22 2.75
C CYS A 33 1.50 -0.91 3.12
N ILE A 34 1.36 -0.68 4.42
CA ILE A 34 0.69 0.48 4.99
C ILE A 34 1.69 1.18 5.90
N LEU A 35 2.08 2.39 5.54
CA LEU A 35 2.95 3.24 6.35
C LEU A 35 2.09 4.18 7.18
N GLN A 36 2.02 3.94 8.49
CA GLN A 36 1.28 4.77 9.42
C GLN A 36 2.18 5.86 10.01
N HIS A 37 1.89 7.12 9.69
CA HIS A 37 2.58 8.26 10.28
C HIS A 37 2.16 8.46 11.75
N SER A 38 3.02 9.09 12.56
CA SER A 38 2.72 9.50 13.94
C SER A 38 1.43 10.34 14.07
N ASN A 39 1.10 11.10 13.03
CA ASN A 39 -0.14 11.89 12.91
C ASN A 39 -1.39 11.06 12.53
N ARG A 40 -1.29 9.72 12.57
CA ARG A 40 -2.35 8.74 12.23
C ARG A 40 -2.77 8.71 10.76
N ILE A 41 -2.09 9.43 9.88
CA ILE A 41 -2.28 9.30 8.42
C ILE A 41 -1.63 7.99 7.98
N CYS A 42 -2.28 7.27 7.09
CA CYS A 42 -1.77 6.02 6.54
C CYS A 42 -1.50 6.20 5.04
N VAL A 43 -0.31 5.82 4.61
CA VAL A 43 0.09 5.80 3.21
C VAL A 43 0.05 4.35 2.73
N ILE A 44 -0.68 4.09 1.66
CA ILE A 44 -0.82 2.76 1.06
C ILE A 44 0.18 2.61 -0.08
N THR A 45 0.91 1.52 -0.06
CA THR A 45 1.87 1.13 -1.10
C THR A 45 1.92 -0.40 -1.24
N LEU A 46 2.76 -0.90 -2.15
CA LEU A 46 2.98 -2.32 -2.34
C LEU A 46 4.00 -2.86 -1.34
N ALA A 47 3.82 -4.10 -0.89
CA ALA A 47 4.85 -4.77 -0.12
C ALA A 47 5.94 -5.30 -1.05
N GLU A 48 7.16 -5.45 -0.52
CA GLU A 48 8.34 -5.86 -1.29
C GLU A 48 8.18 -7.23 -1.94
N SER A 49 7.37 -8.14 -1.37
CA SER A 49 7.08 -9.46 -1.97
C SER A 49 6.09 -9.40 -3.14
N HIS A 50 5.43 -8.27 -3.38
CA HIS A 50 4.35 -8.20 -4.35
C HIS A 50 4.89 -8.58 -5.74
N PRO A 51 4.19 -9.41 -6.54
CA PRO A 51 4.63 -9.88 -7.87
C PRO A 51 5.01 -8.77 -8.86
N ILE A 52 4.52 -7.55 -8.62
CA ILE A 52 4.85 -6.36 -9.42
C ILE A 52 6.30 -5.94 -9.17
N LEU A 53 6.79 -6.04 -7.93
CA LEU A 53 8.15 -5.69 -7.53
C LEU A 53 9.13 -6.87 -7.73
N GLN A 54 8.72 -8.09 -7.39
CA GLN A 54 9.61 -9.27 -7.43
C GLN A 54 9.96 -9.73 -8.85
N ASN A 55 8.99 -9.73 -9.77
CA ASN A 55 9.20 -10.34 -11.10
C ASN A 55 9.85 -9.37 -12.11
N GLY A 56 10.38 -8.23 -11.67
CA GLY A 56 10.97 -7.20 -12.54
C GLY A 56 9.99 -6.68 -13.60
N ARG A 57 8.68 -6.76 -13.31
CA ARG A 57 7.64 -6.43 -14.28
C ARG A 57 7.55 -4.94 -14.50
N LYS A 58 7.38 -4.55 -15.76
CA LYS A 58 7.06 -3.17 -16.10
C LYS A 58 5.57 -2.95 -16.02
N ILE A 59 5.20 -1.81 -15.45
CA ILE A 59 3.81 -1.39 -15.37
C ILE A 59 3.47 -0.71 -16.69
N LYS A 60 2.44 -1.22 -17.37
CA LYS A 60 1.93 -0.68 -18.63
C LYS A 60 0.95 0.46 -18.39
N ASN A 61 0.07 0.30 -17.41
CA ASN A 61 -0.94 1.31 -17.08
C ASN A 61 -1.36 1.20 -15.61
N ILE A 62 -1.73 2.33 -15.01
CA ILE A 62 -2.35 2.40 -13.68
C ILE A 62 -3.67 3.13 -13.83
N ASN A 63 -4.75 2.52 -13.38
CA ASN A 63 -6.09 3.07 -13.51
C ASN A 63 -6.73 3.30 -12.13
N TYR A 64 -6.99 4.57 -11.79
CA TYR A 64 -7.71 4.97 -10.57
C TYR A 64 -9.23 5.09 -10.75
N GLN A 65 -9.75 4.80 -11.93
CA GLN A 65 -11.19 4.69 -12.20
C GLN A 65 -11.67 3.30 -11.84
N ILE A 66 -12.43 3.20 -10.74
CA ILE A 66 -12.93 1.93 -10.23
C ILE A 66 -14.26 1.54 -10.89
N SER A 67 -15.12 2.53 -11.17
CA SER A 67 -16.39 2.36 -11.89
C SER A 67 -16.78 3.63 -12.63
N ASP A 68 -17.74 3.56 -13.55
CA ASP A 68 -18.20 4.69 -14.38
C ASP A 68 -18.74 5.89 -13.58
N GLY A 69 -19.08 5.70 -12.30
CA GLY A 69 -19.45 6.76 -11.37
C GLY A 69 -18.43 7.05 -10.26
N CYS A 70 -17.34 6.28 -10.13
CA CYS A 70 -16.39 6.37 -9.03
C CYS A 70 -14.95 6.39 -9.55
N SER A 71 -14.47 7.59 -9.85
CA SER A 71 -13.04 7.84 -10.04
C SER A 71 -12.45 8.40 -8.75
N ARG A 72 -11.37 7.79 -8.26
CA ARG A 72 -10.65 8.26 -7.06
C ARG A 72 -9.94 9.59 -7.31
N LEU A 73 -9.69 9.93 -8.57
CA LEU A 73 -9.07 11.20 -8.99
C LEU A 73 -10.00 12.40 -8.78
N LYS A 74 -11.32 12.19 -8.80
CA LYS A 74 -12.31 13.26 -8.55
C LYS A 74 -12.48 13.59 -7.06
N ASN A 75 -11.64 13.02 -6.18
CA ASN A 75 -11.74 13.17 -4.74
C ASN A 75 -11.24 14.55 -4.28
N LYS A 76 -12.09 15.56 -4.40
CA LYS A 76 -11.78 16.94 -3.96
C LYS A 76 -12.04 17.09 -2.46
N VAL A 77 -11.05 16.77 -1.64
CA VAL A 77 -11.11 16.96 -0.19
C VAL A 77 -10.91 18.44 0.14
N SER A 78 -11.91 19.09 0.76
CA SER A 78 -11.82 20.50 1.14
C SER A 78 -12.32 20.80 2.56
N GLY A 79 -11.72 21.83 3.18
CA GLY A 79 -12.08 22.37 4.49
C GLY A 79 -11.60 21.56 5.71
N LYS A 80 -11.72 22.15 6.91
CA LYS A 80 -11.29 21.57 8.21
C LYS A 80 -11.94 20.22 8.54
N SER A 81 -13.12 19.95 7.99
CA SER A 81 -13.86 18.69 8.19
C SER A 81 -13.58 17.65 7.09
N LYS A 82 -12.65 17.91 6.15
CA LYS A 82 -12.32 17.02 5.02
C LYS A 82 -13.60 16.61 4.26
N ARG A 83 -14.46 17.60 3.96
CA ARG A 83 -15.73 17.41 3.24
C ARG A 83 -15.40 17.12 1.76
N GLY A 84 -16.12 16.15 1.18
CA GLY A 84 -15.86 15.66 -0.18
C GLY A 84 -14.96 14.43 -0.27
N GLY A 85 -14.27 14.06 0.83
CA GLY A 85 -13.45 12.86 0.90
C GLY A 85 -14.27 11.58 0.80
N GLN A 86 -14.00 10.75 -0.20
CA GLN A 86 -14.60 9.42 -0.32
C GLN A 86 -14.19 8.55 0.88
N PHE A 87 -15.18 7.96 1.54
CA PHE A 87 -14.93 6.98 2.60
C PHE A 87 -14.66 5.61 1.97
N LEU A 88 -13.54 5.01 2.36
CA LEU A 88 -13.06 3.72 1.91
C LEU A 88 -13.25 2.68 3.01
N THR A 89 -13.66 1.49 2.60
CA THR A 89 -13.61 0.28 3.42
C THR A 89 -12.30 -0.46 3.17
N GLU A 90 -11.95 -1.41 4.03
CA GLU A 90 -10.73 -2.24 3.90
C GLU A 90 -10.59 -2.90 2.52
N PHE A 91 -11.69 -3.41 1.96
CA PHE A 91 -11.73 -4.07 0.66
C PHE A 91 -12.09 -3.13 -0.49
N ALA A 92 -12.11 -1.82 -0.27
CA ALA A 92 -12.38 -0.85 -1.33
C ALA A 92 -11.19 -0.81 -2.29
N PRO A 93 -11.39 -1.02 -3.59
CA PRO A 93 -10.32 -0.90 -4.57
C PRO A 93 -9.91 0.57 -4.72
N LEU A 94 -8.60 0.79 -4.83
CA LEU A 94 -7.95 2.09 -5.00
C LEU A 94 -7.57 2.31 -6.46
N CYS A 95 -6.83 1.37 -7.04
CA CYS A 95 -6.42 1.38 -8.43
C CYS A 95 -6.28 -0.04 -8.99
N ARG A 96 -6.24 -0.14 -10.31
CA ARG A 96 -5.88 -1.34 -11.05
C ARG A 96 -4.57 -1.09 -11.77
N ILE A 97 -3.61 -1.97 -11.59
CA ILE A 97 -2.29 -1.90 -12.22
C ILE A 97 -2.24 -3.00 -13.28
N THR A 98 -2.04 -2.61 -14.53
CA THR A 98 -1.86 -3.53 -15.65
C THR A 98 -0.37 -3.60 -15.96
N CYS A 99 0.21 -4.79 -15.90
CA CYS A 99 1.60 -5.04 -16.29
C CYS A 99 1.74 -5.17 -17.81
N THR A 100 2.98 -5.14 -18.31
CA THR A 100 3.30 -5.43 -19.72
C THR A 100 2.84 -6.82 -20.16
N ASP A 101 2.81 -7.75 -19.21
CA ASP A 101 2.45 -9.16 -19.42
C ASP A 101 0.91 -9.36 -19.46
N GLU A 102 0.16 -8.27 -19.64
CA GLU A 102 -1.31 -8.19 -19.64
C GLU A 102 -1.99 -8.59 -18.32
N GLN A 103 -1.22 -8.98 -17.30
CA GLN A 103 -1.73 -9.28 -15.98
C GLN A 103 -2.24 -8.02 -15.27
N GLU A 104 -3.45 -8.09 -14.72
CA GLU A 104 -4.05 -7.01 -13.93
C GLU A 104 -4.03 -7.33 -12.42
N TYR A 105 -3.59 -6.35 -11.64
CA TYR A 105 -3.54 -6.36 -10.19
C TYR A 105 -4.46 -5.29 -9.62
N THR A 106 -5.33 -5.65 -8.68
CA THR A 106 -6.23 -4.68 -8.04
C THR A 106 -5.70 -4.35 -6.67
N ILE A 107 -5.36 -3.08 -6.45
CA ILE A 107 -4.85 -2.62 -5.17
C ILE A 107 -6.00 -2.16 -4.31
N PHE A 108 -6.02 -2.62 -3.06
CA PHE A 108 -7.06 -2.32 -2.10
C PHE A 108 -6.60 -1.34 -1.02
N SER A 109 -7.57 -0.67 -0.40
CA SER A 109 -7.35 0.28 0.68
C SER A 109 -6.66 -0.35 1.90
N CYS A 110 -6.93 -1.63 2.19
CA CYS A 110 -6.45 -2.40 3.36
C CYS A 110 -6.92 -1.87 4.72
N ILE A 111 -7.34 -0.60 4.79
CA ILE A 111 -7.81 0.07 5.99
C ILE A 111 -9.09 0.83 5.69
N ARG A 112 -9.85 1.10 6.75
CA ARG A 112 -11.04 1.96 6.69
C ARG A 112 -10.64 3.41 6.95
N GLY A 113 -11.15 4.34 6.16
CA GLY A 113 -10.82 5.74 6.33
C GLY A 113 -11.26 6.62 5.17
N ARG A 114 -11.01 7.92 5.29
CA ARG A 114 -11.24 8.87 4.20
C ARG A 114 -10.01 8.93 3.32
N LEU A 115 -10.21 8.74 2.01
CA LEU A 115 -9.16 9.00 1.03
C LEU A 115 -8.83 10.49 1.04
N LEU A 116 -7.57 10.84 1.29
CA LEU A 116 -7.08 12.21 1.23
C LEU A 116 -6.57 12.53 -0.17
N GLU A 117 -5.73 11.64 -0.70
CA GLU A 117 -4.98 11.87 -1.92
C GLU A 117 -4.68 10.54 -2.61
N VAL A 118 -4.58 10.57 -3.94
CA VAL A 118 -4.01 9.49 -4.76
C VAL A 118 -2.83 10.05 -5.51
N ASN A 119 -1.82 9.21 -5.74
CA ASN A 119 -0.62 9.66 -6.42
C ASN A 119 -0.85 9.73 -7.94
N GLU A 120 -0.99 10.93 -8.47
CA GLU A 120 -1.12 11.12 -9.92
C GLU A 120 0.24 11.02 -10.63
N ALA A 121 1.36 11.14 -9.90
CA ALA A 121 2.69 11.07 -10.51
C ALA A 121 2.99 9.69 -11.08
N ILE A 122 2.49 8.61 -10.44
CA ILE A 122 2.68 7.24 -10.94
C ILE A 122 1.90 6.95 -12.23
N LEU A 123 0.90 7.76 -12.58
CA LEU A 123 0.23 7.68 -13.87
C LEU A 123 1.16 8.10 -15.01
N ASN A 124 1.97 9.14 -14.76
CA ASN A 124 2.92 9.66 -15.73
C ASN A 124 4.26 8.93 -15.70
N LYS A 125 4.66 8.45 -14.52
CA LYS A 125 5.94 7.76 -14.26
C LYS A 125 5.69 6.54 -13.36
N PRO A 126 5.24 5.41 -13.94
CA PRO A 126 4.92 4.23 -13.15
C PRO A 126 6.16 3.59 -12.51
N ASP A 127 7.36 3.87 -13.02
CA ASP A 127 8.64 3.41 -12.45
C ASP A 127 8.84 3.87 -11.00
N LEU A 128 8.23 5.00 -10.61
CA LEU A 128 8.28 5.49 -9.22
C LEU A 128 7.73 4.47 -8.23
N LEU A 129 6.68 3.73 -8.60
CA LEU A 129 6.09 2.68 -7.77
C LEU A 129 7.08 1.51 -7.56
N LEU A 130 7.94 1.25 -8.54
CA LEU A 130 8.93 0.17 -8.51
C LEU A 130 10.19 0.58 -7.76
N GLU A 131 10.73 1.75 -8.07
CA GLU A 131 12.00 2.24 -7.52
C GLU A 131 11.84 2.76 -6.08
N LYS A 132 10.72 3.42 -5.79
CA LYS A 132 10.51 4.18 -4.57
C LYS A 132 9.12 3.95 -3.96
N PRO A 133 8.68 2.70 -3.73
CA PRO A 133 7.33 2.40 -3.22
C PRO A 133 7.05 3.07 -1.86
N SER A 134 8.07 3.25 -1.02
CA SER A 134 7.91 3.82 0.32
C SER A 134 8.01 5.35 0.38
N THR A 135 8.33 6.03 -0.73
CA THR A 135 8.49 7.50 -0.78
C THR A 135 7.64 8.12 -1.88
N GLU A 136 8.20 8.35 -3.07
CA GLU A 136 7.55 9.03 -4.19
C GLU A 136 6.55 8.13 -4.93
N GLY A 137 6.69 6.81 -4.80
CA GLY A 137 5.86 5.79 -5.43
C GLY A 137 4.67 5.33 -4.62
N TYR A 138 4.22 6.09 -3.62
CA TYR A 138 3.01 5.70 -2.88
C TYR A 138 1.77 5.67 -3.78
N ILE A 139 0.73 4.94 -3.41
CA ILE A 139 -0.48 4.79 -4.24
C ILE A 139 -1.56 5.76 -3.78
N ALA A 140 -1.82 5.78 -2.48
CA ALA A 140 -2.87 6.60 -1.88
C ALA A 140 -2.55 6.97 -0.44
N VAL A 141 -3.09 8.10 0.01
CA VAL A 141 -3.03 8.55 1.39
C VAL A 141 -4.43 8.53 1.98
N ILE A 142 -4.59 7.84 3.11
CA ILE A 142 -5.86 7.60 3.77
C ILE A 142 -5.78 8.11 5.20
N LEU A 143 -6.86 8.75 5.65
CA LEU A 143 -7.05 9.14 7.03
C LEU A 143 -8.12 8.25 7.69
N PRO A 144 -7.72 7.33 8.59
CA PRO A 144 -8.63 6.66 9.50
C PRO A 144 -9.43 7.64 10.36
N LYS A 145 -10.62 7.24 10.82
CA LYS A 145 -11.29 7.98 11.88
C LYS A 145 -10.47 7.90 13.17
N PHE A 146 -10.47 8.97 13.96
CA PHE A 146 -9.66 9.04 15.19
C PHE A 146 -9.98 7.90 16.16
N GLU A 147 -11.27 7.62 16.36
CA GLU A 147 -11.78 6.55 17.22
C GLU A 147 -11.36 5.15 16.73
N GLU A 148 -11.31 4.94 15.41
CA GLU A 148 -10.97 3.65 14.80
C GLU A 148 -9.46 3.51 14.53
N SER A 149 -8.66 4.57 14.73
CA SER A 149 -7.24 4.59 14.36
C SER A 149 -6.37 3.58 15.12
N LYS A 150 -6.86 3.03 16.23
CA LYS A 150 -6.22 1.94 16.98
C LYS A 150 -6.63 0.56 16.47
N SER A 151 -7.88 0.42 16.03
CA SER A 151 -8.43 -0.84 15.53
C SER A 151 -8.14 -1.07 14.04
N VAL A 152 -7.83 -0.04 13.25
CA VAL A 152 -7.40 -0.21 11.85
C VAL A 152 -6.11 -1.02 11.70
N THR A 153 -5.27 -1.08 12.73
CA THR A 153 -4.02 -1.86 12.74
C THR A 153 -4.19 -3.27 13.29
N GLU A 154 -5.31 -3.59 13.96
CA GLU A 154 -5.53 -4.92 14.56
C GLU A 154 -5.58 -6.05 13.53
N GLY A 155 -6.01 -5.75 12.31
CA GLY A 155 -6.05 -6.68 11.19
C GLY A 155 -4.81 -6.66 10.29
N LEU A 156 -3.75 -5.94 10.69
CA LEU A 156 -2.51 -5.79 9.93
C LEU A 156 -1.36 -6.53 10.63
N LEU A 157 -0.41 -7.02 9.84
CA LEU A 157 0.78 -7.71 10.31
C LEU A 157 1.90 -6.70 10.57
N THR A 158 2.67 -6.95 11.63
CA THR A 158 3.97 -6.27 11.82
C THR A 158 4.98 -6.83 10.82
N ARG A 159 6.11 -6.12 10.66
CA ARG A 159 7.22 -6.58 9.82
C ARG A 159 7.67 -8.00 10.16
N GLU A 160 7.89 -8.28 11.44
CA GLU A 160 8.33 -9.60 11.93
C GLU A 160 7.34 -10.71 11.53
N ARG A 161 6.03 -10.48 11.77
CA ARG A 161 4.98 -11.43 11.39
C ARG A 161 4.89 -11.63 9.90
N TYR A 162 5.08 -10.57 9.14
CA TYR A 162 5.07 -10.64 7.69
C TYR A 162 6.28 -11.44 7.15
N GLU A 163 7.47 -11.24 7.70
CA GLU A 163 8.67 -12.04 7.39
C GLU A 163 8.46 -13.53 7.71
N GLU A 164 7.78 -13.86 8.81
CA GLU A 164 7.36 -15.25 9.11
C GLU A 164 6.45 -15.83 8.03
N VAL A 165 5.49 -15.05 7.52
CA VAL A 165 4.61 -15.47 6.41
C VAL A 165 5.42 -15.71 5.14
N LEU A 166 6.34 -14.81 4.79
CA LEU A 166 7.19 -14.95 3.61
C LEU A 166 8.09 -16.19 3.71
N THR A 167 8.69 -16.42 4.87
CA THR A 167 9.54 -17.60 5.10
C THR A 167 8.74 -18.89 4.93
N LYS A 168 7.51 -18.95 5.45
CA LYS A 168 6.63 -20.11 5.28
C LYS A 168 6.24 -20.34 3.83
N ARG A 169 6.01 -19.28 3.04
CA ARG A 169 5.70 -19.39 1.61
C ARG A 169 6.90 -19.94 0.83
N ASN A 170 8.10 -19.41 1.07
CA ASN A 170 9.32 -19.90 0.42
C ASN A 170 9.60 -21.37 0.76
N GLN A 171 9.29 -21.82 1.98
CA GLN A 171 9.43 -23.23 2.37
C GLN A 171 8.38 -24.16 1.74
N GLN A 172 7.26 -23.61 1.25
CA GLN A 172 6.23 -24.38 0.55
C GLN A 172 6.42 -24.42 -0.98
N GLU A 173 7.21 -23.49 -1.54
CA GLU A 173 7.56 -23.45 -2.97
C GLU A 173 8.77 -24.33 -3.35
N GLU A 174 9.38 -25.05 -2.41
CA GLU A 174 10.28 -26.18 -2.71
C GLU A 174 9.53 -27.52 -2.64
N PRO A 175 8.98 -28.03 -3.75
CA PRO A 175 8.68 -29.45 -3.87
C PRO A 175 9.99 -30.20 -4.16
N CYS A 176 10.32 -31.18 -3.30
CA CYS A 176 11.23 -32.28 -3.65
C CYS A 176 10.74 -33.04 -4.89
#